data_AF-A0AAD6XZU0-F1
#
_entry.id   AF-A0AAD6XZU0-F1
#
_cell.length_a   1.000
_cell.length_b   1.000
_cell.length_c   1.000
_cell.angle_alpha   90.00
_cell.angle_beta   90.00
_cell.angle_gamma   90.00
#
_symmetry.space_group_name_H-M   'P 1'
#
loop_
_entity.id
_entity.type
_entity.pdbx_description
1 polymer ?
#
loop_
_entity_poly.entity_id
_entity_poly.type
_entity_poly.pdbx_seq_one_letter_code
_entity_poly.pdbx_strand_id
1 'polypeptide(L)'
;MQMATERRVRGVGMQNFRYPREAREFGALIRMSSPRTYRTISQELRMETERSIRSRVSKQPRFPIGINTQSFESVQRYCEDYAYPVGYPLCLSVDDTKLFPAMQPLYDGPAKTWLLIGLPGESQLKVTTPKELEKLMDVPHSPATKVHQITCG
;
A
#
# COMPACT_ATOMS: atom_id res chain seq x y z
N MET A 1 16.38 -1.99 -25.34
CA MET A 1 16.28 -1.27 -26.63
C MET A 1 16.32 0.23 -26.35
N GLN A 2 17.23 0.96 -27.01
CA GLN A 2 17.73 2.26 -26.56
C GLN A 2 16.75 3.41 -26.85
N MET A 3 16.50 4.26 -25.85
CA MET A 3 15.67 5.46 -25.95
C MET A 3 16.11 6.43 -27.06
N ALA A 4 17.40 6.39 -27.43
CA ALA A 4 17.97 7.17 -28.52
C ALA A 4 17.53 6.69 -29.90
N THR A 5 17.27 5.38 -30.08
CA THR A 5 16.89 4.80 -31.36
C THR A 5 15.44 5.13 -31.74
N GLU A 6 14.49 5.10 -30.81
CA GLU A 6 13.08 5.40 -31.14
C GLU A 6 12.86 6.86 -31.55
N ARG A 7 13.58 7.81 -30.91
CA ARG A 7 13.53 9.23 -31.27
C ARG A 7 14.06 9.48 -32.68
N ARG A 8 15.14 8.80 -33.07
CA ARG A 8 15.73 8.89 -34.42
C ARG A 8 14.84 8.27 -35.49
N VAL A 9 14.15 7.16 -35.17
CA VAL A 9 13.36 6.41 -36.16
C VAL A 9 11.97 6.99 -36.36
N ARG A 10 11.33 7.51 -35.31
CA ARG A 10 9.91 7.91 -35.38
C ARG A 10 9.66 9.41 -35.35
N GLY A 11 10.63 10.23 -34.93
CA GLY A 11 10.42 11.68 -34.76
C GLY A 11 9.37 12.06 -33.70
N VAL A 12 8.81 11.07 -32.98
CA VAL A 12 7.83 11.27 -31.91
C VAL A 12 8.57 11.56 -30.61
N GLY A 13 8.09 12.56 -29.86
CA GLY A 13 8.53 12.79 -28.49
C GLY A 13 8.19 11.61 -27.56
N MET A 14 8.49 11.72 -26.26
CA MET A 14 8.29 10.61 -25.31
C MET A 14 6.84 10.40 -24.85
N GLN A 15 5.86 10.81 -25.66
CA GLN A 15 4.46 10.57 -25.36
C GLN A 15 4.19 9.05 -25.41
N ASN A 16 3.57 8.51 -24.36
CA ASN A 16 3.25 7.08 -24.19
C ASN A 16 4.46 6.12 -24.14
N PHE A 17 5.65 6.59 -23.74
CA PHE A 17 6.79 5.70 -23.54
C PHE A 17 6.48 4.60 -22.51
N ARG A 18 6.69 3.34 -22.90
CA ARG A 18 6.49 2.19 -22.01
C ARG A 18 7.78 1.90 -21.25
N TYR A 19 7.78 2.20 -19.96
CA TYR A 19 8.90 1.84 -19.09
C TYR A 19 8.99 0.32 -18.91
N PRO A 20 10.19 -0.26 -19.07
CA PRO A 20 10.42 -1.67 -18.75
C PRO A 20 10.28 -1.89 -17.24
N ARG A 21 10.06 -3.14 -16.84
CA ARG A 21 9.77 -3.49 -15.44
C ARG A 21 10.92 -3.09 -14.52
N GLU A 22 12.15 -3.34 -14.94
CA GLU A 22 13.37 -3.11 -14.18
C GLU A 22 13.57 -1.62 -13.89
N ALA A 23 13.32 -0.77 -14.88
CA ALA A 23 13.38 0.69 -14.70
C ALA A 23 12.29 1.20 -13.75
N ARG A 24 11.08 0.59 -13.77
CA ARG A 24 10.01 0.92 -12.84
C ARG A 24 10.32 0.50 -11.41
N GLU A 25 10.91 -0.67 -11.23
CA GLU A 25 11.33 -1.19 -9.92
C GLU A 25 12.43 -0.30 -9.33
N PHE A 26 13.46 0.02 -10.12
CA PHE A 26 14.50 0.97 -9.73
C PHE A 26 13.93 2.33 -9.29
N GLY A 27 13.02 2.89 -10.11
CA GLY A 27 12.35 4.15 -9.78
C GLY A 27 11.49 4.06 -8.51
N ALA A 28 10.79 2.94 -8.31
CA ALA A 28 9.99 2.71 -7.11
C ALA A 28 10.87 2.59 -5.85
N LEU A 29 12.01 1.90 -5.93
CA LEU A 29 12.98 1.77 -4.83
C LEU A 29 13.54 3.13 -4.40
N ILE A 30 13.99 3.95 -5.35
CA ILE A 30 14.47 5.31 -5.06
C ILE A 30 13.37 6.15 -4.44
N ARG A 31 12.15 6.10 -4.98
CA ARG A 31 11.02 6.89 -4.46
C ARG A 31 10.64 6.48 -3.04
N MET A 32 10.69 5.18 -2.74
CA MET A 32 10.39 4.63 -1.42
C MET A 32 11.44 5.03 -0.39
N SER A 33 12.73 5.09 -0.77
CA SER A 33 13.78 5.56 0.13
C SER A 33 13.77 7.08 0.31
N SER A 34 13.60 7.85 -0.77
CA SER A 34 13.53 9.31 -0.73
C SER A 34 12.80 9.88 -1.97
N PRO A 35 11.60 10.45 -1.80
CA PRO A 35 10.90 11.15 -2.88
C PRO A 35 11.70 12.33 -3.45
N ARG A 36 12.51 12.99 -2.62
CA ARG A 36 13.37 14.11 -3.06
C ARG A 36 14.46 13.62 -4.01
N THR A 37 15.11 12.51 -3.67
CA THR A 37 16.15 11.89 -4.51
C THR A 37 15.55 11.44 -5.85
N TYR A 38 14.34 10.87 -5.82
CA TYR A 38 13.61 10.53 -7.04
C TYR A 38 13.40 11.74 -7.96
N ARG A 39 12.98 12.89 -7.40
CA ARG A 39 12.77 14.13 -8.17
C ARG A 39 14.05 14.64 -8.80
N THR A 40 15.14 14.69 -8.04
CA THR A 40 16.46 15.11 -8.55
C THR A 40 16.92 14.18 -9.68
N ILE A 41 16.85 12.87 -9.48
CA ILE A 41 17.22 11.90 -10.52
C ILE A 41 16.32 12.02 -11.75
N SER A 42 15.02 12.29 -11.57
CA SER A 42 14.07 12.44 -12.68
C SER A 42 14.29 13.68 -13.55
N GLN A 43 15.11 14.64 -13.09
CA GLN A 43 15.52 15.79 -13.89
C GLN A 43 16.58 15.39 -14.93
N GLU A 44 17.52 14.52 -14.54
CA GLU A 44 18.61 14.06 -15.39
C GLU A 44 18.25 12.79 -16.19
N LEU A 45 17.61 11.83 -15.53
CA LEU A 45 17.16 10.58 -16.11
C LEU A 45 15.68 10.67 -16.50
N ARG A 46 15.34 10.10 -17.65
CA ARG A 46 13.96 9.98 -18.10
C ARG A 46 13.26 8.90 -17.28
N MET A 47 12.59 9.31 -16.21
CA MET A 47 11.90 8.45 -15.25
C MET A 47 10.37 8.58 -15.37
N GLU A 48 9.65 7.58 -14.85
CA GLU A 48 8.19 7.60 -14.79
C GLU A 48 7.69 8.80 -13.96
N THR A 49 6.56 9.41 -14.34
CA THR A 49 6.01 10.53 -13.57
C THR A 49 5.43 10.04 -12.24
N GLU A 50 5.52 10.86 -11.18
CA GLU A 50 4.94 10.49 -9.87
C GLU A 50 3.46 10.11 -9.98
N ARG A 51 2.69 10.79 -10.83
CA ARG A 51 1.27 10.49 -11.08
C ARG A 51 1.07 9.09 -11.65
N SER A 52 1.89 8.69 -12.62
CA SER A 52 1.82 7.36 -13.22
C SER A 52 2.17 6.28 -12.19
N ILE A 53 3.20 6.51 -11.38
CA ILE A 53 3.55 5.60 -10.28
C ILE A 53 2.40 5.49 -9.28
N ARG A 54 1.79 6.60 -8.85
CA ARG A 54 0.64 6.59 -7.92
C ARG A 54 -0.54 5.81 -8.49
N SER A 55 -0.87 6.02 -9.77
CA SER A 55 -1.96 5.29 -10.44
C SER A 55 -1.68 3.79 -10.57
N ARG A 56 -0.41 3.40 -10.73
CA ARG A 56 0.00 1.99 -10.74
C ARG A 56 -0.09 1.38 -9.35
N VAL A 57 0.45 2.05 -8.34
CA VAL A 57 0.45 1.59 -6.94
C VAL A 57 -0.98 1.50 -6.41
N SER A 58 -1.89 2.40 -6.79
CA SER A 58 -3.30 2.32 -6.37
C SER A 58 -4.04 1.09 -6.90
N LYS A 59 -3.51 0.44 -7.94
CA LYS A 59 -4.04 -0.81 -8.49
C LYS A 59 -3.38 -2.06 -7.91
N GLN A 60 -2.30 -1.91 -7.13
CA GLN A 60 -1.69 -3.03 -6.43
C GLN A 60 -2.62 -3.52 -5.31
N PRO A 61 -2.62 -4.83 -5.00
CA PRO A 61 -3.40 -5.34 -3.88
C PRO A 61 -2.99 -4.61 -2.60
N ARG A 62 -4.00 -4.17 -1.83
CA ARG A 62 -3.77 -3.60 -0.50
C ARG A 62 -3.39 -4.72 0.46
N PHE A 63 -2.71 -4.36 1.55
CA PHE A 63 -2.53 -5.30 2.65
C PHE A 63 -3.89 -5.74 3.18
N PRO A 64 -4.07 -7.04 3.49
CA PRO A 64 -5.27 -7.50 4.17
C PRO A 64 -5.45 -6.74 5.47
N ILE A 65 -6.71 -6.41 5.78
CA ILE A 65 -7.06 -5.74 7.03
C ILE A 65 -7.20 -6.83 8.11
N GLY A 66 -6.36 -6.76 9.14
CA GLY A 66 -6.32 -7.74 10.24
C GLY A 66 -5.41 -8.94 9.98
N ILE A 67 -5.43 -9.90 10.91
CA ILE A 67 -4.69 -11.15 10.82
C ILE A 67 -5.60 -12.20 10.20
N ASN A 68 -5.39 -12.54 8.94
CA ASN A 68 -6.21 -13.53 8.22
C ASN A 68 -5.34 -14.56 7.51
N THR A 69 -5.97 -15.55 6.86
CA THR A 69 -5.26 -16.60 6.11
C THR A 69 -4.30 -16.02 5.06
N GLN A 70 -4.67 -14.93 4.39
CA GLN A 70 -3.83 -14.26 3.41
C GLN A 70 -2.55 -13.68 4.03
N SER A 71 -2.61 -13.21 5.29
CA SER A 71 -1.43 -12.78 6.04
C SER A 71 -0.46 -13.94 6.27
N PHE A 72 -0.96 -15.13 6.64
CA PHE A 72 -0.13 -16.33 6.82
C PHE A 72 0.47 -16.83 5.50
N GLU A 73 -0.31 -16.86 4.42
CA GLU A 73 0.17 -17.21 3.08
C GLU A 73 1.30 -16.27 2.62
N SER A 74 1.18 -14.97 2.94
CA SER A 74 2.20 -13.98 2.61
C SER A 74 3.49 -14.21 3.39
N VAL A 75 3.41 -14.59 4.68
CA VAL A 75 4.57 -14.94 5.50
C VAL A 75 5.24 -16.20 4.98
N GLN A 76 4.48 -17.24 4.65
CA GLN A 76 5.02 -18.48 4.09
C GLN A 76 5.78 -18.19 2.79
N ARG A 77 5.17 -17.44 1.88
CA ARG A 77 5.80 -17.06 0.61
C ARG A 77 7.09 -16.27 0.82
N TYR A 78 7.09 -15.34 1.77
CA TYR A 78 8.28 -14.57 2.11
C TYR A 78 9.41 -15.48 2.63
N CYS A 79 9.11 -16.45 3.50
CA CYS A 79 10.09 -17.42 3.98
C CYS A 79 10.65 -18.28 2.85
N GLU A 80 9.82 -18.71 1.90
CA GLU A 80 10.24 -19.45 0.70
C GLU A 80 11.16 -18.61 -0.19
N ASP A 81 10.76 -17.37 -0.51
CA ASP A 81 11.52 -16.45 -1.36
C ASP A 81 12.87 -16.06 -0.72
N TYR A 82 12.92 -15.93 0.61
CA TYR A 82 14.14 -15.67 1.36
C TYR A 82 15.01 -16.92 1.58
N ALA A 83 14.52 -18.11 1.20
CA ALA A 83 15.14 -19.40 1.50
C ALA A 83 15.40 -19.59 3.01
N TYR A 84 14.43 -19.18 3.84
CA TYR A 84 14.50 -19.39 5.29
C TYR A 84 14.54 -20.90 5.60
N PRO A 85 15.45 -21.38 6.47
CA PRO A 85 15.61 -22.81 6.73
C PRO A 85 14.34 -23.46 7.29
N VAL A 86 13.93 -24.59 6.69
CA VAL A 86 12.79 -25.38 7.15
C VAL A 86 13.11 -25.95 8.54
N GLY A 87 12.16 -25.81 9.48
CA GLY A 87 12.29 -26.31 10.85
C GLY A 87 13.04 -25.39 11.82
N TYR A 88 13.52 -24.22 11.36
CA TYR A 88 14.10 -23.21 12.24
C TYR A 88 13.01 -22.38 12.92
N PRO A 89 13.26 -21.90 14.15
CA PRO A 89 12.24 -21.21 14.94
C PRO A 89 11.89 -19.85 14.35
N LEU A 90 10.62 -19.70 13.96
CA LEU A 90 10.02 -18.42 13.59
C LEU A 90 9.18 -17.91 14.78
N CYS A 91 9.42 -16.68 15.24
CA CYS A 91 8.71 -16.07 16.35
C CYS A 91 7.82 -14.92 15.85
N LEU A 92 6.60 -14.83 16.39
CA LEU A 92 5.72 -13.68 16.17
C LEU A 92 6.08 -12.57 17.16
N SER A 93 6.53 -11.42 16.66
CA SER A 93 6.70 -10.20 17.45
C SER A 93 5.64 -9.18 17.07
N VAL A 94 5.00 -8.58 18.08
CA VAL A 94 4.00 -7.53 17.91
C VAL A 94 4.46 -6.32 18.72
N ASP A 95 4.45 -5.14 18.10
CA ASP A 95 4.74 -3.88 18.78
C ASP A 95 3.60 -2.88 18.55
N ASP A 96 3.19 -2.21 19.61
CA ASP A 96 2.07 -1.25 19.59
C ASP A 96 2.59 0.12 19.15
N THR A 97 2.29 0.50 17.90
CA THR A 97 2.56 1.88 17.47
C THR A 97 1.42 2.81 17.92
N LYS A 98 1.76 3.85 18.68
CA LYS A 98 0.81 4.95 18.97
C LYS A 98 0.59 5.77 17.72
N LEU A 99 -0.66 5.94 17.33
CA LEU A 99 -1.07 6.77 16.19
C LEU A 99 -1.91 7.96 16.68
N PHE A 100 -2.07 8.96 15.82
CA PHE A 100 -3.04 10.02 16.08
C PHE A 100 -4.45 9.41 16.13
N PRO A 101 -5.24 9.71 17.18
CA PRO A 101 -6.60 9.20 17.30
C PRO A 101 -7.45 9.81 16.18
N ALA A 102 -7.86 8.96 15.22
CA ALA A 102 -8.68 9.37 14.09
C ALA A 102 -9.56 8.21 13.64
N MET A 103 -10.83 8.51 13.36
CA MET A 103 -11.72 7.59 12.65
C MET A 103 -11.57 7.84 11.15
N GLN A 104 -11.29 6.80 10.38
CA GLN A 104 -11.11 6.93 8.93
C GLN A 104 -11.87 5.85 8.18
N PRO A 105 -12.56 6.20 7.07
CA PRO A 105 -13.14 5.21 6.18
C PRO A 105 -12.04 4.58 5.32
N LEU A 106 -11.98 3.25 5.34
CA LEU A 106 -11.07 2.43 4.55
C LEU A 106 -11.88 1.53 3.62
N TYR A 107 -11.63 1.61 2.32
CA TYR A 107 -12.28 0.72 1.36
C TYR A 107 -11.56 -0.63 1.31
N ASP A 108 -12.31 -1.70 1.59
CA ASP A 108 -11.86 -3.07 1.41
C ASP A 108 -12.25 -3.57 0.01
N GLY A 109 -11.24 -3.71 -0.86
CA GLY A 109 -11.43 -4.12 -2.25
C GLY A 109 -12.03 -5.54 -2.41
N PRO A 110 -11.49 -6.55 -1.71
CA PRO A 110 -12.04 -7.91 -1.67
C PRO A 110 -13.51 -7.98 -1.26
N ALA A 111 -13.89 -7.43 -0.10
CA ALA A 111 -15.29 -7.45 0.35
C ALA A 111 -16.18 -6.44 -0.41
N LYS A 112 -15.57 -5.51 -1.17
CA LYS A 112 -16.24 -4.40 -1.86
C LYS A 112 -17.04 -3.50 -0.91
N THR A 113 -16.60 -3.37 0.34
CA THR A 113 -17.28 -2.61 1.39
C THR A 113 -16.39 -1.53 1.97
N TRP A 114 -16.99 -0.46 2.48
CA TRP A 114 -16.27 0.50 3.30
C TRP A 114 -16.28 0.04 4.76
N LEU A 115 -15.12 0.18 5.41
CA LEU A 115 -14.91 -0.11 6.81
C LEU A 115 -14.53 1.18 7.53
N LEU A 116 -15.18 1.48 8.64
CA LEU A 116 -14.75 2.54 9.54
C LEU A 116 -13.75 1.95 10.54
N ILE A 117 -12.52 2.46 10.51
CA ILE A 117 -11.42 2.08 11.41
C ILE A 117 -11.14 3.19 12.41
N GLY A 118 -10.52 2.83 13.55
CA GLY A 118 -10.15 3.79 14.61
C GLY A 118 -11.18 3.96 15.72
N LEU A 119 -12.20 3.09 15.77
CA LEU A 119 -13.13 3.00 16.88
C LEU A 119 -12.48 2.27 18.08
N PRO A 120 -12.87 2.62 19.31
CA PRO A 120 -12.43 1.90 20.51
C PRO A 120 -13.03 0.49 20.56
N GLY A 121 -12.24 -0.47 21.05
CA GLY A 121 -12.54 -1.91 20.95
C GLY A 121 -12.20 -2.45 19.56
N GLU A 122 -12.03 -3.77 19.41
CA GLU A 122 -11.66 -4.44 18.15
C GLU A 122 -12.76 -4.37 17.06
N SER A 123 -13.58 -3.32 17.06
CA SER A 123 -14.75 -3.16 16.20
C SER A 123 -14.37 -2.41 14.92
N GLN A 124 -14.35 -3.14 13.82
CA GLN A 124 -14.47 -2.56 12.49
C GLN A 124 -15.96 -2.47 12.17
N LEU A 125 -16.47 -1.27 11.88
CA LEU A 125 -17.86 -1.11 11.45
C LEU A 125 -17.92 -1.09 9.93
N LYS A 126 -18.69 -2.00 9.34
CA LYS A 126 -19.06 -1.95 7.92
C LYS A 126 -19.99 -0.77 7.71
N VAL A 127 -19.64 0.09 6.77
CA VAL A 127 -20.43 1.26 6.38
C VAL A 127 -20.89 1.04 4.95
N THR A 128 -22.20 1.06 4.74
CA THR A 128 -22.79 0.79 3.42
C THR A 128 -23.17 2.08 2.71
N THR A 129 -23.53 3.11 3.47
CA THR A 129 -24.05 4.38 2.93
C THR A 129 -23.32 5.60 3.51
N PRO A 130 -23.07 6.67 2.72
CA PRO A 130 -22.49 7.92 3.23
C PRO A 130 -23.25 8.52 4.42
N LYS A 131 -24.59 8.43 4.42
CA LYS A 131 -25.44 8.91 5.52
C LYS A 131 -25.22 8.13 6.83
N GLU A 132 -24.86 6.86 6.74
CA GLU A 132 -24.52 6.05 7.93
C GLU A 132 -23.19 6.52 8.51
N LEU A 133 -22.22 6.84 7.63
CA LEU A 133 -20.94 7.40 8.04
C LEU A 133 -21.11 8.74 8.77
N GLU A 134 -21.91 9.65 8.21
CA GLU A 134 -22.19 10.96 8.82
C GLU A 134 -22.77 10.80 10.22
N LYS A 135 -23.80 9.94 10.37
CA LYS A 135 -24.40 9.65 11.68
C LYS A 135 -23.40 9.06 12.67
N LEU A 136 -22.50 8.19 12.22
CA LEU A 136 -21.45 7.62 13.06
C LEU A 136 -20.38 8.66 13.43
N MET A 137 -20.11 9.63 12.57
CA MET A 137 -19.16 10.70 12.86
C MET A 137 -19.72 11.77 13.81
N ASP A 138 -21.04 11.97 13.81
CA ASP A 138 -21.72 12.95 14.68
C ASP A 138 -21.81 12.48 16.14
N VAL A 139 -21.70 11.17 16.40
CA VAL A 139 -21.70 10.63 17.76
C VAL A 139 -20.32 10.88 18.40
N PRO A 140 -20.26 11.41 19.64
CA PRO A 140 -18.99 11.58 20.34
C PRO A 140 -18.37 10.23 20.64
N HIS A 141 -17.34 9.88 19.87
CA HIS A 141 -16.51 8.71 20.08
C HIS A 141 -15.17 9.12 20.69
N SER A 142 -14.64 8.33 21.61
CA SER A 142 -13.23 8.42 22.03
C SER A 142 -12.41 7.59 21.02
N PRO A 143 -11.70 8.22 20.05
CA PRO A 143 -11.06 7.45 19.00
C PRO A 143 -9.88 6.66 19.58
N ALA A 144 -9.68 5.45 19.06
CA ALA A 144 -8.59 4.60 19.52
C ALA A 144 -7.23 5.27 19.25
N THR A 145 -6.40 5.35 20.29
CA THR A 145 -5.01 5.88 20.20
C THR A 145 -3.98 4.78 19.93
N LYS A 146 -4.43 3.52 19.91
CA LYS A 146 -3.62 2.33 19.67
C LYS A 146 -4.33 1.45 18.65
N VAL A 147 -3.55 0.86 17.75
CA VAL A 147 -4.03 -0.22 16.89
C VAL A 147 -3.86 -1.52 17.68
N HIS A 148 -4.94 -2.01 18.29
CA HIS A 148 -4.93 -3.33 18.89
C HIS A 148 -5.07 -4.40 17.79
N GLN A 149 -4.43 -5.57 18.00
CA GLN A 149 -4.61 -6.70 17.11
C GLN A 149 -6.11 -7.03 17.00
N ILE A 150 -6.60 -7.13 15.76
CA ILE A 150 -7.92 -7.66 15.48
C ILE A 150 -7.81 -9.17 15.68
N THR A 151 -8.39 -9.70 16.75
CA THR A 151 -8.52 -11.14 16.91
C THR A 151 -9.65 -11.66 16.04
N CYS A 152 -9.39 -12.71 15.26
CA CYS A 152 -10.45 -13.46 14.59
C CYS A 152 -11.03 -14.46 15.60
N GLY A 153 -12.34 -14.39 15.83
CA GLY A 153 -13.11 -15.48 16.41
C GLY A 153 -13.46 -16.55 15.39
#